data_AF-A0A914UVV9-F1
#
_entry.id   AF-A0A914UVV9-F1
#
_cell.length_a   1.000
_cell.length_b   1.000
_cell.length_c   1.000
_cell.angle_alpha   90.00
_cell.angle_beta   90.00
_cell.angle_gamma   90.00
#
_symmetry.space_group_name_H-M   'P 1'
#
loop_
_entity.id
_entity.type
_entity.pdbx_description
1 polymer ?
#
loop_
_entity_poly.entity_id
_entity_poly.type
_entity_poly.pdbx_seq_one_letter_code
_entity_poly.pdbx_strand_id
1 'polypeptide(L)'
;MSNFISLIVIIFFHNFEASLGNVQIPDQCPPSQDHKCFSAITDQQLNWNDAEAYCEANFPSGRLASIRNAFEGGTINTWLPNMTNNPWIGAFRVGSLPFQWSDGSPFDYTNWSQGQPIKNCGQICRTSGTTAGDPCQQGRWGTADCENTKSQFICEYFSSSSSSSTVAPSSPPSDHYCDSTTGKCFKLVTDSMEWSEAERYCQNQSVSQNMTITTLASVISQSDANIISQLLQYPALTKNIWIGGYAFAGSPFSWTDQNSFSYTNWAPGQPPSNADGCVQVCLKNDTNCIQGKWTVLPCSVQQSFVCEYQQITVGDCLELQQKYPGASSGAYLLSPPHIQPFYAFCDMTTDGGGWTVFHRRFNEYLSFYDKTWNEYKNGFHDNDDLSSNLWLGNDRIHALTAKDLNVQLRIDIRYDRNPNGNLPTGQWYQKYTSFLVDHESNNYMLHLYYSSDGNATNGASYDSGMNNNRGYTFSTIDVDNTTANCAKGAGNLGGWWFNSQSGNNCGYASLNGKYNPTQYGEFEGIYWCYEAPTCMNPTQSSMMLRKIA
;
A
#
# COMPACT_ATOMS: atom_id res chain seq x y z
N MET A 1 30.62 -6.59 -55.41
CA MET A 1 30.66 -7.05 -53.99
C MET A 1 30.13 -5.88 -53.16
N SER A 2 28.81 -5.77 -53.00
CA SER A 2 28.02 -6.16 -51.80
C SER A 2 28.44 -5.37 -50.56
N ASN A 3 27.60 -4.67 -49.76
CA ASN A 3 26.16 -4.37 -49.75
C ASN A 3 25.85 -3.45 -48.52
N PHE A 4 24.68 -2.76 -48.49
CA PHE A 4 23.94 -2.20 -47.31
C PHE A 4 24.47 -0.93 -46.56
N ILE A 5 23.72 0.08 -46.06
CA ILE A 5 22.29 0.36 -45.73
C ILE A 5 21.99 1.89 -45.83
N SER A 6 20.71 2.22 -46.05
CA SER A 6 20.04 3.53 -46.22
C SER A 6 20.36 4.68 -45.24
N LEU A 7 20.31 5.90 -45.79
CA LEU A 7 20.37 7.22 -45.12
C LEU A 7 19.08 8.02 -45.47
N ILE A 8 18.28 8.38 -44.48
CA ILE A 8 17.12 9.30 -44.54
C ILE A 8 16.99 9.92 -43.13
N VAL A 9 16.75 11.21 -42.84
CA VAL A 9 16.63 12.48 -43.56
C VAL A 9 16.79 13.55 -42.45
N ILE A 10 17.56 14.61 -42.71
CA ILE A 10 17.63 15.83 -41.88
C ILE A 10 16.59 16.82 -42.44
N ILE A 11 15.58 17.20 -41.65
CA ILE A 11 14.81 18.44 -41.88
C ILE A 11 14.57 19.14 -40.53
N PHE A 12 15.23 20.28 -40.39
CA PHE A 12 14.86 21.51 -39.67
C PHE A 12 13.85 21.43 -38.50
N PHE A 13 14.36 21.62 -37.28
CA PHE A 13 13.66 22.40 -36.25
C PHE A 13 14.41 23.71 -36.03
N HIS A 14 13.81 24.81 -36.45
CA HIS A 14 14.16 26.17 -36.05
C HIS A 14 12.97 26.72 -35.25
N ASN A 15 13.29 27.24 -34.06
CA ASN A 15 12.62 28.30 -33.35
C ASN A 15 11.09 28.20 -33.15
N PHE A 16 10.72 27.72 -31.96
CA PHE A 16 9.62 28.31 -31.19
C PHE A 16 10.04 28.35 -29.71
N GLU A 17 10.84 29.37 -29.36
CA GLU A 17 10.74 29.96 -28.02
C GLU A 17 9.39 30.68 -27.97
N ALA A 18 8.37 30.02 -27.41
CA ALA A 18 7.18 30.68 -26.93
C ALA A 18 7.22 30.67 -25.41
N SER A 19 7.32 31.87 -24.86
CA SER A 19 7.15 32.27 -23.46
C SER A 19 6.63 31.18 -22.52
N LEU A 20 7.48 30.78 -21.56
CA LEU A 20 7.03 30.25 -20.27
C LEU A 20 6.24 31.36 -19.56
N GLY A 21 4.96 31.50 -19.90
CA GLY A 21 4.00 32.13 -19.03
C GLY A 21 3.82 31.23 -17.83
N ASN A 22 4.25 31.68 -16.66
CA ASN A 22 3.93 31.06 -15.38
C ASN A 22 2.40 30.85 -15.30
N VAL A 23 1.95 29.63 -15.56
CA VAL A 23 0.62 29.21 -15.15
C VAL A 23 0.71 29.04 -13.64
N GLN A 24 0.25 30.06 -12.90
CA GLN A 24 -0.09 29.92 -11.49
C GLN A 24 -1.20 28.87 -11.41
N ILE A 25 -0.84 27.64 -11.05
CA ILE A 25 -1.80 26.57 -10.76
C ILE A 25 -2.54 27.00 -9.49
N PRO A 26 -3.86 27.26 -9.54
CA PRO A 26 -4.61 27.57 -8.33
C PRO A 26 -4.68 26.30 -7.48
N ASP A 27 -4.06 26.35 -6.30
CA ASP A 27 -4.15 25.32 -5.26
C ASP A 27 -5.61 25.13 -4.84
N GLN A 28 -6.31 24.22 -5.49
CA GLN A 28 -7.54 23.62 -4.96
C GLN A 28 -7.41 22.10 -4.99
N CYS A 29 -6.52 21.60 -4.15
CA CYS A 29 -6.57 20.22 -3.69
C CYS A 29 -7.56 20.17 -2.52
N PRO A 30 -8.78 19.61 -2.69
CA PRO A 30 -9.65 19.35 -1.55
C PRO A 30 -8.97 18.33 -0.61
N PRO A 31 -9.29 18.32 0.69
CA PRO A 31 -8.78 17.32 1.63
C PRO A 31 -9.42 15.95 1.30
N SER A 32 -8.88 15.25 0.31
CA SER A 32 -9.21 13.87 -0.03
C SER A 32 -8.11 12.93 0.47
N GLN A 33 -8.44 11.66 0.70
CA GLN A 33 -7.53 10.66 1.28
C GLN A 33 -6.27 10.37 0.42
N ASP A 34 -6.21 10.83 -0.84
CA ASP A 34 -5.19 10.40 -1.83
C ASP A 34 -4.42 11.55 -2.50
N HIS A 35 -4.46 12.79 -2.00
CA HIS A 35 -3.79 13.95 -2.62
C HIS A 35 -4.16 14.21 -4.10
N LYS A 36 -5.34 13.72 -4.51
CA LYS A 36 -5.89 13.90 -5.85
C LYS A 36 -6.42 15.32 -6.02
N CYS A 37 -5.90 16.04 -7.01
CA CYS A 37 -6.27 17.41 -7.33
C CYS A 37 -6.92 17.47 -8.72
N PHE A 38 -7.77 18.47 -8.96
CA PHE A 38 -8.40 18.66 -10.26
C PHE A 38 -8.16 20.10 -10.76
N SER A 39 -8.09 20.28 -12.07
CA SER A 39 -7.95 21.58 -12.73
C SER A 39 -8.87 21.66 -13.94
N ALA A 40 -9.68 22.71 -13.98
CA ALA A 40 -10.56 23.01 -15.11
C ALA A 40 -9.78 23.79 -16.19
N ILE A 41 -9.66 23.21 -17.39
CA ILE A 41 -8.99 23.85 -18.53
C ILE A 41 -10.04 24.55 -19.38
N THR A 42 -10.13 25.87 -19.19
CA THR A 42 -11.19 26.69 -19.81
C THR A 42 -10.72 27.48 -21.04
N ASP A 43 -9.42 27.57 -21.28
CA ASP A 43 -8.83 28.33 -22.39
C ASP A 43 -8.57 27.48 -23.65
N GLN A 44 -8.64 26.15 -23.54
CA GLN A 44 -8.45 25.20 -24.64
C GLN A 44 -9.75 24.45 -24.98
N GLN A 45 -9.92 24.09 -26.25
CA GLN A 45 -10.97 23.16 -26.70
C GLN A 45 -10.38 22.08 -27.61
N LEU A 46 -10.29 20.87 -27.09
CA LEU A 46 -9.61 19.74 -27.74
C LEU A 46 -10.55 18.55 -27.90
N ASN A 47 -10.21 17.64 -28.83
CA ASN A 47 -10.87 16.34 -28.87
C ASN A 47 -10.43 15.49 -27.66
N TRP A 48 -11.07 14.35 -27.42
CA TRP A 48 -10.84 13.60 -26.17
C TRP A 48 -9.38 13.12 -26.06
N ASN A 49 -8.80 12.62 -27.15
CA ASN A 49 -7.41 12.13 -27.16
C ASN A 49 -6.39 13.27 -26.95
N ASP A 50 -6.60 14.41 -27.60
CA ASP A 50 -5.72 15.58 -27.47
C ASP A 50 -5.86 16.23 -26.07
N ALA A 51 -7.06 16.19 -25.48
CA ALA A 51 -7.31 16.66 -24.12
C ALA A 51 -6.63 15.78 -23.07
N GLU A 52 -6.67 14.46 -23.24
CA GLU A 52 -5.89 13.51 -22.43
C GLU A 52 -4.40 13.84 -22.51
N ALA A 53 -3.84 13.90 -23.73
CA ALA A 53 -2.43 14.24 -23.95
C ALA A 53 -2.03 15.60 -23.37
N TYR A 54 -2.94 16.59 -23.39
CA TYR A 54 -2.71 17.88 -22.73
C TYR A 54 -2.56 17.71 -21.21
N CYS A 55 -3.44 16.95 -20.57
CA CYS A 55 -3.35 16.71 -19.13
C CYS A 55 -2.05 15.98 -18.75
N GLU A 56 -1.64 14.99 -19.55
CA GLU A 56 -0.38 14.27 -19.36
C GLU A 56 0.84 15.19 -19.48
N ALA A 57 0.81 16.15 -20.40
CA ALA A 57 1.95 17.03 -20.69
C ALA A 57 2.08 18.22 -19.72
N ASN A 58 0.98 18.68 -19.13
CA ASN A 58 0.94 19.94 -18.38
C ASN A 58 0.77 19.78 -16.86
N PHE A 59 0.46 18.57 -16.37
CA PHE A 59 0.32 18.31 -14.93
C PHE A 59 1.09 17.05 -14.48
N PRO A 60 1.62 17.00 -13.24
CA PRO A 60 2.32 15.82 -12.72
C PRO A 60 1.40 14.60 -12.63
N SER A 61 1.76 13.51 -13.32
CA SER A 61 0.90 12.33 -13.47
C SER A 61 -0.52 12.68 -13.95
N GLY A 62 -0.65 13.74 -14.75
CA GLY A 62 -1.94 14.30 -15.13
C GLY A 62 -2.70 13.43 -16.12
N ARG A 63 -4.03 13.38 -15.98
CA ARG A 63 -4.97 12.62 -16.83
C ARG A 63 -6.27 13.40 -16.96
N LEU A 64 -7.16 13.06 -17.90
CA LEU A 64 -8.54 13.54 -17.80
C LEU A 64 -9.20 12.97 -16.53
N ALA A 65 -9.98 13.80 -15.85
CA ALA A 65 -10.48 13.50 -14.52
C ALA A 65 -11.33 12.21 -14.46
N SER A 66 -10.97 11.30 -13.56
CA SER A 66 -11.82 10.23 -13.06
C SER A 66 -12.61 10.71 -11.84
N ILE A 67 -13.87 10.29 -11.74
CA ILE A 67 -14.77 10.69 -10.65
C ILE A 67 -15.17 9.43 -9.90
N ARG A 68 -14.63 9.24 -8.70
CA ARG A 68 -14.73 8.00 -7.93
C ARG A 68 -15.87 7.99 -6.91
N ASN A 69 -16.47 9.15 -6.65
CA ASN A 69 -17.59 9.28 -5.71
C ASN A 69 -18.36 10.58 -5.94
N ALA A 70 -19.48 10.72 -5.23
CA ALA A 70 -20.34 11.90 -5.30
C ALA A 70 -19.68 13.19 -4.79
N PHE A 71 -18.66 13.08 -3.91
CA PHE A 71 -17.95 14.25 -3.38
C PHE A 71 -17.02 14.87 -4.43
N GLU A 72 -16.25 14.04 -5.15
CA GLU A 72 -15.43 14.48 -6.30
C GLU A 72 -16.31 15.10 -7.40
N GLY A 73 -17.40 14.42 -7.76
CA GLY A 73 -18.35 14.94 -8.75
C GLY A 73 -19.00 16.26 -8.32
N GLY A 74 -19.35 16.39 -7.03
CA GLY A 74 -19.87 17.62 -6.45
C GLY A 74 -18.87 18.78 -6.51
N THR A 75 -17.59 18.50 -6.25
CA THR A 75 -16.51 19.49 -6.29
C THR A 75 -16.30 20.01 -7.71
N ILE A 76 -16.17 19.11 -8.69
CA ILE A 76 -15.99 19.45 -10.11
C ILE A 76 -17.20 20.23 -10.65
N ASN A 77 -18.42 19.90 -10.20
CA ASN A 77 -19.63 20.57 -10.63
C ASN A 77 -19.66 22.07 -10.25
N THR A 78 -18.88 22.50 -9.25
CA THR A 78 -18.76 23.93 -8.90
C THR A 78 -18.10 24.78 -9.98
N TRP A 79 -17.37 24.16 -10.92
CA TRP A 79 -16.65 24.86 -11.99
C TRP A 79 -17.42 24.97 -13.30
N LEU A 80 -18.50 24.20 -13.47
CA LEU A 80 -19.34 24.21 -14.68
C LEU A 80 -19.85 25.61 -15.06
N PRO A 81 -20.22 26.51 -14.12
CA PRO A 81 -20.63 27.87 -14.46
C PRO A 81 -19.57 28.68 -15.23
N ASN A 82 -18.28 28.40 -14.98
CA ASN A 82 -17.14 29.10 -15.59
C ASN A 82 -16.70 28.48 -16.93
N MET A 83 -17.30 27.35 -17.32
CA MET A 83 -17.07 26.70 -18.60
C MET A 83 -18.06 27.22 -19.65
N THR A 84 -17.79 26.96 -20.93
CA THR A 84 -18.58 27.39 -22.09
C THR A 84 -19.27 26.22 -22.79
N ASN A 85 -18.76 25.00 -22.65
CA ASN A 85 -19.34 23.76 -23.19
C ASN A 85 -19.28 22.62 -22.13
N ASN A 86 -19.71 21.41 -22.50
CA ASN A 86 -19.68 20.22 -21.63
C ASN A 86 -18.24 19.70 -21.53
N PRO A 87 -17.54 19.83 -20.38
CA PRO A 87 -16.15 19.46 -20.32
C PRO A 87 -15.93 17.94 -20.45
N TRP A 88 -14.84 17.54 -21.12
CA TRP A 88 -14.39 16.15 -21.10
C TRP A 88 -13.93 15.71 -19.71
N ILE A 89 -14.17 14.42 -19.45
CA ILE A 89 -13.65 13.64 -18.33
C ILE A 89 -13.03 12.35 -18.85
N GLY A 90 -12.28 11.63 -18.01
CA GLY A 90 -11.49 10.47 -18.43
C GLY A 90 -12.31 9.22 -18.77
N ALA A 91 -13.64 9.29 -18.78
CA ALA A 91 -14.50 8.14 -19.06
C ALA A 91 -14.49 7.84 -20.57
N PHE A 92 -14.08 6.63 -20.95
CA PHE A 92 -14.14 6.19 -22.34
C PHE A 92 -14.47 4.70 -22.47
N ARG A 93 -14.87 4.27 -23.67
CA ARG A 93 -15.02 2.85 -24.03
C ARG A 93 -14.59 2.57 -25.47
N VAL A 94 -14.17 1.34 -25.73
CA VAL A 94 -13.86 0.86 -27.09
C VAL A 94 -15.01 0.00 -27.59
N GLY A 95 -15.70 0.46 -28.63
CA GLY A 95 -16.85 -0.26 -29.21
C GLY A 95 -17.99 -0.47 -28.21
N SER A 96 -18.36 -1.72 -27.95
CA SER A 96 -19.43 -2.11 -27.02
C SER A 96 -18.94 -2.54 -25.63
N LEU A 97 -17.64 -2.37 -25.34
CA LEU A 97 -17.08 -2.70 -24.02
C LEU A 97 -17.63 -1.75 -22.93
N PRO A 98 -17.57 -2.17 -21.65
CA PRO A 98 -17.88 -1.28 -20.53
C PRO A 98 -17.02 -0.01 -20.56
N PHE A 99 -17.55 1.08 -20.01
CA PHE A 99 -16.77 2.28 -19.78
C PHE A 99 -15.69 2.03 -18.73
N GLN A 100 -14.55 2.69 -18.92
CA GLN A 100 -13.41 2.69 -18.02
C GLN A 100 -12.86 4.12 -17.93
N TRP A 101 -12.07 4.40 -16.89
CA TRP A 101 -11.33 5.65 -16.74
C TRP A 101 -9.96 5.55 -17.42
N SER A 102 -9.47 6.65 -17.99
CA SER A 102 -8.15 6.72 -18.64
C SER A 102 -6.97 6.60 -17.67
N ASP A 103 -7.18 6.90 -16.39
CA ASP A 103 -6.22 6.71 -15.30
C ASP A 103 -6.10 5.25 -14.81
N GLY A 104 -6.98 4.35 -15.27
CA GLY A 104 -7.04 2.95 -14.85
C GLY A 104 -7.77 2.71 -13.52
N SER A 105 -8.39 3.73 -12.93
CA SER A 105 -9.19 3.58 -11.71
C SER A 105 -10.48 2.77 -11.95
N PRO A 106 -11.05 2.14 -10.90
CA PRO A 106 -12.30 1.39 -11.02
C PRO A 106 -13.45 2.27 -11.55
N PHE A 107 -14.23 1.74 -12.49
CA PHE A 107 -15.43 2.39 -13.02
C PHE A 107 -16.69 1.93 -12.24
N ASP A 108 -16.67 2.09 -10.92
CA ASP A 108 -17.69 1.58 -9.99
C ASP A 108 -18.67 2.67 -9.50
N TYR A 109 -18.30 3.94 -9.59
CA TYR A 109 -19.19 5.08 -9.44
C TYR A 109 -19.63 5.62 -10.81
N THR A 110 -20.94 5.81 -11.01
CA THR A 110 -21.46 6.44 -12.22
C THR A 110 -22.50 7.50 -11.92
N ASN A 111 -22.49 8.58 -12.70
CA ASN A 111 -23.49 9.65 -12.61
C ASN A 111 -24.07 9.98 -13.99
N TRP A 112 -24.39 8.95 -14.78
CA TRP A 112 -24.93 9.11 -16.13
C TRP A 112 -26.25 9.86 -16.13
N SER A 113 -26.41 10.70 -17.15
CA SER A 113 -27.68 11.32 -17.45
C SER A 113 -28.65 10.30 -18.06
N GLN A 114 -29.95 10.55 -17.91
CA GLN A 114 -30.98 9.64 -18.39
C GLN A 114 -30.83 9.40 -19.90
N GLY A 115 -30.65 8.14 -20.32
CA GLY A 115 -30.47 7.78 -21.75
C GLY A 115 -29.02 7.77 -22.24
N GLN A 116 -28.05 8.06 -21.37
CA GLN A 116 -26.61 7.88 -21.62
C GLN A 116 -26.13 6.55 -20.99
N PRO A 117 -25.04 5.94 -21.49
CA PRO A 117 -24.13 6.41 -22.54
C PRO A 117 -24.50 5.98 -23.98
N ILE A 118 -24.37 6.89 -24.95
CA ILE A 118 -24.71 6.66 -26.39
C ILE A 118 -23.46 6.61 -27.28
N LYS A 119 -22.45 7.43 -26.99
CA LYS A 119 -21.15 7.50 -27.67
C LYS A 119 -20.06 6.90 -26.80
N ASN A 120 -18.79 7.17 -27.11
CA ASN A 120 -17.65 6.44 -26.54
C ASN A 120 -16.78 7.25 -25.58
N CYS A 121 -16.93 8.58 -25.50
CA CYS A 121 -16.16 9.43 -24.61
C CYS A 121 -17.07 10.30 -23.75
N GLY A 122 -16.78 10.39 -22.46
CA GLY A 122 -17.64 11.00 -21.43
C GLY A 122 -17.39 12.48 -21.23
N GLN A 123 -18.48 13.22 -21.01
CA GLN A 123 -18.48 14.65 -20.66
C GLN A 123 -19.34 14.90 -19.44
N ILE A 124 -19.10 15.99 -18.71
CA ILE A 124 -20.05 16.49 -17.71
C ILE A 124 -20.99 17.48 -18.39
N CYS A 125 -22.29 17.28 -18.21
CA CYS A 125 -23.31 18.19 -18.69
C CYS A 125 -23.23 19.52 -17.95
N ARG A 126 -22.81 20.59 -18.64
CA ARG A 126 -22.74 21.94 -18.09
C ARG A 126 -24.12 22.51 -17.80
N THR A 127 -25.05 22.32 -18.75
CA THR A 127 -26.44 22.75 -18.66
C THR A 127 -27.35 21.57 -18.92
N SER A 128 -28.57 21.60 -18.38
CA SER A 128 -29.61 20.66 -18.79
C SER A 128 -30.01 20.96 -20.24
N GLY A 129 -30.18 19.93 -21.05
CA GLY A 129 -30.59 20.03 -22.44
C GLY A 129 -31.91 20.80 -22.56
N THR A 130 -31.95 21.78 -23.46
CA THR A 130 -33.13 22.63 -23.69
C THR A 130 -33.97 22.16 -24.88
N THR A 131 -33.50 21.15 -25.63
CA THR A 131 -34.15 20.56 -26.79
C THR A 131 -34.65 19.15 -26.47
N ALA A 132 -35.81 18.79 -27.03
CA ALA A 132 -36.37 17.45 -26.88
C ALA A 132 -35.42 16.41 -27.50
N GLY A 133 -34.88 15.51 -26.68
CA GLY A 133 -33.95 14.47 -27.09
C GLY A 133 -32.49 14.72 -26.69
N ASP A 134 -32.15 15.87 -26.09
CA ASP A 134 -30.89 16.03 -25.40
C ASP A 134 -30.97 15.36 -24.02
N PRO A 135 -30.27 14.24 -23.80
CA PRO A 135 -30.37 13.52 -22.54
C PRO A 135 -29.56 14.18 -21.43
N CYS A 136 -28.82 15.29 -21.68
CA CYS A 136 -27.96 15.92 -20.69
C CYS A 136 -28.74 16.59 -19.55
N GLN A 137 -28.41 16.23 -18.30
CA GLN A 137 -28.89 16.90 -17.08
C GLN A 137 -27.69 17.56 -16.39
N GLN A 138 -27.80 18.84 -16.02
CA GLN A 138 -26.68 19.59 -15.42
C GLN A 138 -26.01 18.80 -14.27
N GLY A 139 -24.68 18.68 -14.32
CA GLY A 139 -23.87 17.97 -13.34
C GLY A 139 -23.85 16.44 -13.45
N ARG A 140 -24.62 15.86 -14.39
CA ARG A 140 -24.56 14.44 -14.77
C ARG A 140 -23.67 14.22 -15.98
N TRP A 141 -23.40 12.96 -16.31
CA TRP A 141 -22.50 12.60 -17.40
C TRP A 141 -23.26 12.35 -18.71
N GLY A 142 -22.75 12.94 -19.78
CA GLY A 142 -23.13 12.67 -21.16
C GLY A 142 -21.99 11.99 -21.92
N THR A 143 -22.22 11.62 -23.18
CA THR A 143 -21.15 11.13 -24.05
C THR A 143 -21.17 11.83 -25.40
N ALA A 144 -20.00 12.00 -26.02
CA ALA A 144 -19.82 12.62 -27.33
C ALA A 144 -18.80 11.85 -28.18
N ASP A 145 -18.68 12.25 -29.45
CA ASP A 145 -17.74 11.66 -30.41
C ASP A 145 -16.30 12.04 -30.06
N CYS A 146 -15.45 11.04 -29.83
CA CYS A 146 -14.10 11.21 -29.29
C CYS A 146 -13.17 12.01 -30.21
N GLU A 147 -13.35 11.91 -31.53
CA GLU A 147 -12.41 12.47 -32.52
C GLU A 147 -12.89 13.83 -33.03
N ASN A 148 -14.19 13.96 -33.31
CA ASN A 148 -14.74 15.12 -34.01
C ASN A 148 -15.26 16.21 -33.09
N THR A 149 -15.52 15.90 -31.82
CA THR A 149 -16.01 16.88 -30.85
C THR A 149 -14.82 17.58 -30.18
N LYS A 150 -14.77 18.92 -30.21
CA LYS A 150 -13.79 19.69 -29.43
C LYS A 150 -14.48 20.35 -28.25
N SER A 151 -13.95 20.16 -27.05
CA SER A 151 -14.54 20.68 -25.81
C SER A 151 -13.48 21.11 -24.81
N GLN A 152 -13.88 21.95 -23.85
CA GLN A 152 -13.08 22.17 -22.64
C GLN A 152 -12.97 20.86 -21.86
N PHE A 153 -12.10 20.79 -20.87
CA PHE A 153 -11.83 19.54 -20.19
C PHE A 153 -11.33 19.76 -18.78
N ILE A 154 -11.40 18.71 -17.97
CA ILE A 154 -10.95 18.73 -16.58
C ILE A 154 -9.81 17.73 -16.47
N CYS A 155 -8.65 18.21 -16.06
CA CYS A 155 -7.52 17.36 -15.70
C CYS A 155 -7.62 16.98 -14.23
N GLU A 156 -7.30 15.73 -13.92
CA GLU A 156 -6.82 15.35 -12.60
C GLU A 156 -5.30 15.32 -12.60
N TYR A 157 -4.71 15.55 -11.43
CA TYR A 157 -3.29 15.44 -11.22
C TYR A 157 -3.02 15.23 -9.73
N PHE A 158 -1.83 14.74 -9.44
CA PHE A 158 -1.38 14.60 -8.06
C PHE A 158 -0.36 15.69 -7.80
N SER A 159 -0.47 16.33 -6.64
CA SER A 159 0.55 17.29 -6.21
C SER A 159 1.92 16.62 -6.27
N SER A 160 2.93 17.35 -6.75
CA SER A 160 4.26 16.88 -7.14
C SER A 160 5.16 16.38 -6.00
N SER A 161 4.56 15.76 -4.98
CA SER A 161 5.23 14.78 -4.13
C SER A 161 5.07 13.39 -4.74
N SER A 162 6.08 13.02 -5.55
CA SER A 162 6.41 11.69 -6.09
C SER A 162 5.96 11.36 -7.52
N SER A 163 6.96 11.36 -8.42
CA SER A 163 6.93 10.71 -9.74
C SER A 163 7.52 9.30 -9.64
N SER A 164 6.77 8.28 -10.05
CA SER A 164 7.30 7.11 -10.78
C SER A 164 6.19 6.34 -11.49
N SER A 165 6.54 5.94 -12.71
CA SER A 165 5.79 5.40 -13.84
C SER A 165 5.36 3.92 -13.77
N THR A 166 4.26 3.65 -14.51
CA THR A 166 3.94 2.53 -15.44
C THR A 166 3.31 1.19 -14.97
N VAL A 167 2.23 0.85 -15.71
CA VAL A 167 1.48 -0.42 -15.93
C VAL A 167 0.14 -0.58 -15.16
N ALA A 168 -0.94 -0.72 -15.94
CA ALA A 168 -2.37 -0.78 -15.56
C ALA A 168 -2.85 -2.20 -15.14
N PRO A 169 -4.16 -2.43 -14.97
CA PRO A 169 -4.96 -2.21 -13.77
C PRO A 169 -5.43 -3.55 -13.16
N SER A 170 -5.31 -3.72 -11.85
CA SER A 170 -6.23 -4.56 -11.06
C SER A 170 -6.03 -4.31 -9.56
N SER A 171 -6.77 -3.36 -9.00
CA SER A 171 -7.21 -3.52 -7.62
C SER A 171 -8.72 -3.82 -7.63
N PRO A 172 -9.10 -5.08 -7.39
CA PRO A 172 -10.37 -5.37 -6.75
C PRO A 172 -10.43 -4.59 -5.42
N PRO A 173 -11.62 -4.21 -4.92
CA PRO A 173 -11.72 -3.82 -3.51
C PRO A 173 -11.15 -4.99 -2.69
N SER A 174 -10.35 -4.70 -1.66
CA SER A 174 -9.75 -5.68 -0.73
C SER A 174 -10.41 -7.06 -0.85
N ASP A 175 -9.67 -8.06 -1.33
CA ASP A 175 -10.23 -9.39 -1.62
C ASP A 175 -10.80 -10.11 -0.38
N HIS A 176 -10.60 -9.52 0.80
CA HIS A 176 -11.18 -9.90 2.08
C HIS A 176 -11.95 -8.73 2.72
N TYR A 177 -13.16 -9.00 3.19
CA TYR A 177 -14.04 -8.04 3.86
C TYR A 177 -14.05 -8.34 5.35
N CYS A 178 -13.50 -7.44 6.17
CA CYS A 178 -13.22 -7.70 7.57
C CYS A 178 -14.10 -6.89 8.53
N ASP A 179 -14.54 -7.52 9.60
CA ASP A 179 -15.02 -6.87 10.81
C ASP A 179 -13.81 -6.43 11.65
N SER A 180 -13.61 -5.12 11.76
CA SER A 180 -12.47 -4.54 12.50
C SER A 180 -12.52 -4.78 14.01
N THR A 181 -13.68 -5.17 14.55
CA THR A 181 -13.86 -5.43 15.98
C THR A 181 -13.50 -6.87 16.33
N THR A 182 -13.95 -7.82 15.51
CA THR A 182 -13.75 -9.25 15.76
C THR A 182 -12.52 -9.81 15.04
N GLY A 183 -11.98 -9.09 14.06
CA GLY A 183 -10.90 -9.55 13.18
C GLY A 183 -11.34 -10.63 12.19
N LYS A 184 -12.64 -10.93 12.12
CA LYS A 184 -13.22 -11.93 11.22
C LYS A 184 -13.37 -11.34 9.82
N CYS A 185 -12.92 -12.07 8.81
CA CYS A 185 -12.90 -11.62 7.42
C CYS A 185 -13.57 -12.64 6.50
N PHE A 186 -14.13 -12.14 5.40
CA PHE A 186 -14.90 -12.93 4.43
C PHE A 186 -14.36 -12.70 3.01
N LYS A 187 -14.18 -13.76 2.24
CA LYS A 187 -13.78 -13.69 0.83
C LYS A 187 -14.78 -14.43 -0.04
N LEU A 188 -15.34 -13.72 -1.01
CA LEU A 188 -16.23 -14.28 -2.01
C LEU A 188 -15.43 -15.05 -3.06
N VAL A 189 -15.85 -16.29 -3.32
CA VAL A 189 -15.36 -17.11 -4.43
C VAL A 189 -16.52 -17.31 -5.39
N THR A 190 -16.38 -16.77 -6.60
CA THR A 190 -17.43 -16.82 -7.62
C THR A 190 -17.52 -18.16 -8.34
N ASP A 191 -16.47 -18.99 -8.25
CA ASP A 191 -16.50 -20.36 -8.76
C ASP A 191 -17.63 -21.16 -8.12
N SER A 192 -18.25 -22.01 -8.92
CA SER A 192 -19.41 -22.78 -8.52
C SER A 192 -18.98 -24.20 -8.14
N MET A 193 -19.11 -24.57 -6.88
CA MET A 193 -18.70 -25.87 -6.34
C MET A 193 -19.80 -26.51 -5.49
N GLU A 194 -19.74 -27.83 -5.33
CA GLU A 194 -20.54 -28.51 -4.31
C GLU A 194 -20.09 -28.06 -2.91
N TRP A 195 -20.97 -28.14 -1.92
CA TRP A 195 -20.68 -27.58 -0.59
C TRP A 195 -19.41 -28.17 0.04
N SER A 196 -19.20 -29.49 -0.09
CA SER A 196 -18.01 -30.16 0.45
C SER A 196 -16.72 -29.80 -0.30
N GLU A 197 -16.82 -29.50 -1.59
CA GLU A 197 -15.69 -29.06 -2.40
C GLU A 197 -15.32 -27.61 -2.09
N ALA A 198 -16.33 -26.76 -1.88
CA ALA A 198 -16.16 -25.39 -1.43
C ALA A 198 -15.51 -25.32 -0.04
N GLU A 199 -15.95 -26.16 0.88
CA GLU A 199 -15.33 -26.30 2.20
C GLU A 199 -13.85 -26.70 2.09
N ARG A 200 -13.56 -27.74 1.30
CA ARG A 200 -12.18 -28.17 1.07
C ARG A 200 -11.36 -27.10 0.35
N TYR A 201 -11.96 -26.33 -0.56
CA TYR A 201 -11.30 -25.20 -1.20
C TYR A 201 -10.87 -24.18 -0.16
N CYS A 202 -11.76 -23.77 0.75
CA CYS A 202 -11.45 -22.83 1.83
C CYS A 202 -10.36 -23.40 2.74
N GLN A 203 -10.49 -24.65 3.18
CA GLN A 203 -9.49 -25.30 4.05
C GLN A 203 -8.09 -25.42 3.42
N ASN A 204 -8.03 -25.57 2.09
CA ASN A 204 -6.77 -25.75 1.35
C ASN A 204 -6.14 -24.45 0.85
N GLN A 205 -6.80 -23.31 1.06
CA GLN A 205 -6.14 -22.04 0.78
C GLN A 205 -4.95 -21.88 1.76
N SER A 206 -3.79 -21.44 1.25
CA SER A 206 -2.64 -21.12 2.10
C SER A 206 -2.93 -19.89 2.95
N VAL A 207 -2.47 -19.86 4.20
CA VAL A 207 -2.40 -18.65 5.05
C VAL A 207 -1.92 -17.48 4.19
N SER A 208 -2.80 -16.53 3.88
CA SER A 208 -2.39 -15.30 3.20
C SER A 208 -1.62 -14.46 4.22
N GLN A 209 -0.66 -13.64 3.75
CA GLN A 209 0.10 -12.76 4.65
C GLN A 209 -0.92 -11.92 5.45
N ASN A 210 -1.03 -12.19 6.76
CA ASN A 210 -1.95 -11.57 7.74
C ASN A 210 -3.32 -12.22 8.00
N MET A 211 -3.67 -13.35 7.38
CA MET A 211 -4.93 -14.02 7.68
C MET A 211 -4.81 -15.54 7.70
N THR A 212 -5.44 -16.18 8.69
CA THR A 212 -5.56 -17.64 8.76
C THR A 212 -6.90 -18.08 8.25
N ILE A 213 -6.91 -19.16 7.48
CA ILE A 213 -8.10 -19.70 6.81
C ILE A 213 -8.62 -20.85 7.63
N THR A 214 -9.93 -20.88 7.85
CA THR A 214 -10.56 -21.91 8.67
C THR A 214 -11.50 -22.77 7.84
N THR A 215 -12.61 -22.22 7.34
CA THR A 215 -13.68 -23.01 6.71
C THR A 215 -14.56 -22.13 5.79
N LEU A 216 -15.65 -22.67 5.25
CA LEU A 216 -16.78 -21.87 4.78
C LEU A 216 -17.31 -20.96 5.90
N ALA A 217 -17.77 -19.78 5.53
CA ALA A 217 -18.13 -18.76 6.49
C ALA A 217 -19.24 -19.15 7.46
N SER A 218 -19.00 -18.97 8.77
CA SER A 218 -20.08 -18.91 9.74
C SER A 218 -20.64 -17.50 9.85
N VAL A 219 -21.93 -17.37 10.09
CA VAL A 219 -22.58 -16.06 10.29
C VAL A 219 -23.18 -16.03 11.69
N ILE A 220 -22.43 -15.50 12.65
CA ILE A 220 -22.73 -15.61 14.08
C ILE A 220 -23.28 -14.32 14.69
N SER A 221 -23.35 -13.25 13.89
CA SER A 221 -23.73 -11.92 14.34
C SER A 221 -24.43 -11.13 13.22
N GLN A 222 -25.02 -9.99 13.60
CA GLN A 222 -25.54 -9.04 12.63
C GLN A 222 -24.42 -8.35 11.82
N SER A 223 -23.21 -8.19 12.37
CA SER A 223 -22.10 -7.60 11.63
C SER A 223 -21.63 -8.53 10.51
N ASP A 224 -21.50 -9.83 10.78
CA ASP A 224 -21.22 -10.87 9.77
C ASP A 224 -22.27 -10.82 8.65
N ALA A 225 -23.56 -10.81 9.01
CA ALA A 225 -24.65 -10.78 8.04
C ALA A 225 -24.65 -9.51 7.17
N ASN A 226 -24.25 -8.37 7.74
CA ASN A 226 -24.10 -7.13 6.98
C ASN A 226 -22.96 -7.21 5.96
N ILE A 227 -21.83 -7.81 6.32
CA ILE A 227 -20.70 -8.03 5.40
C ILE A 227 -21.11 -8.98 4.27
N ILE A 228 -21.71 -10.13 4.60
CA ILE A 228 -22.23 -11.06 3.59
C ILE A 228 -23.21 -10.35 2.64
N SER A 229 -24.06 -9.46 3.17
CA SER A 229 -25.02 -8.69 2.35
C SER A 229 -24.34 -7.71 1.38
N GLN A 230 -23.15 -7.20 1.70
CA GLN A 230 -22.35 -6.39 0.77
C GLN A 230 -21.80 -7.25 -0.37
N LEU A 231 -21.36 -8.49 -0.08
CA LEU A 231 -20.86 -9.43 -1.10
C LEU A 231 -21.92 -9.80 -2.14
N LEU A 232 -23.20 -9.80 -1.77
CA LEU A 232 -24.32 -10.07 -2.70
C LEU A 232 -24.47 -9.02 -3.81
N GLN A 233 -23.79 -7.88 -3.70
CA GLN A 233 -23.79 -6.82 -4.72
C GLN A 233 -22.71 -7.04 -5.80
N TYR A 234 -21.89 -8.08 -5.66
CA TYR A 234 -20.78 -8.35 -6.58
C TYR A 234 -21.30 -8.68 -7.99
N PRO A 235 -20.94 -7.92 -9.04
CA PRO A 235 -21.59 -8.03 -10.35
C PRO A 235 -21.41 -9.38 -11.06
N ALA A 236 -20.28 -10.07 -10.81
CA ALA A 236 -20.01 -11.38 -11.42
C ALA A 236 -20.73 -12.54 -10.71
N LEU A 237 -21.45 -12.26 -9.62
CA LEU A 237 -22.13 -13.28 -8.83
C LEU A 237 -23.45 -13.65 -9.50
N THR A 238 -23.47 -14.84 -10.10
CA THR A 238 -24.62 -15.36 -10.87
C THR A 238 -25.36 -16.49 -10.16
N LYS A 239 -24.84 -16.94 -9.02
CA LYS A 239 -25.37 -18.02 -8.19
C LYS A 239 -25.48 -17.60 -6.73
N ASN A 240 -26.37 -18.27 -6.00
CA ASN A 240 -26.46 -18.09 -4.55
C ASN A 240 -25.12 -18.47 -3.89
N ILE A 241 -24.98 -18.14 -2.61
CA ILE A 241 -23.72 -18.29 -1.88
C ILE A 241 -23.84 -19.41 -0.85
N TRP A 242 -22.97 -20.42 -0.91
CA TRP A 242 -22.76 -21.35 0.19
C TRP A 242 -22.08 -20.67 1.38
N ILE A 243 -22.59 -20.96 2.57
CA ILE A 243 -21.98 -20.67 3.86
C ILE A 243 -21.80 -21.98 4.65
N GLY A 244 -21.04 -21.96 5.74
CA GLY A 244 -20.59 -23.16 6.46
C GLY A 244 -21.69 -23.89 7.26
N GLY A 245 -22.96 -23.49 7.11
CA GLY A 245 -24.07 -24.07 7.85
C GLY A 245 -24.55 -25.36 7.20
N TYR A 246 -24.76 -26.40 8.00
CA TYR A 246 -25.30 -27.68 7.54
C TYR A 246 -26.14 -28.37 8.62
N ALA A 247 -27.03 -29.27 8.20
CA ALA A 247 -27.75 -30.18 9.08
C ALA A 247 -28.00 -31.51 8.37
N PHE A 248 -28.07 -32.59 9.16
CA PHE A 248 -28.55 -33.89 8.71
C PHE A 248 -29.98 -34.10 9.16
N ALA A 249 -30.71 -35.02 8.51
CA ALA A 249 -32.08 -35.34 8.88
C ALA A 249 -32.21 -35.66 10.39
N GLY A 250 -32.93 -34.80 11.10
CA GLY A 250 -33.18 -34.94 12.54
C GLY A 250 -32.08 -34.40 13.46
N SER A 251 -31.03 -33.77 12.93
CA SER A 251 -30.00 -33.08 13.71
C SER A 251 -30.26 -31.57 13.76
N PRO A 252 -29.80 -30.85 14.81
CA PRO A 252 -29.73 -29.40 14.77
C PRO A 252 -28.72 -28.94 13.71
N PHE A 253 -28.85 -27.67 13.28
CA PHE A 253 -27.86 -27.04 12.42
C PHE A 253 -26.55 -26.79 13.16
N SER A 254 -25.43 -26.91 12.45
CA SER A 254 -24.08 -26.65 12.94
C SER A 254 -23.28 -25.87 11.91
N TRP A 255 -22.25 -25.14 12.38
CA TRP A 255 -21.24 -24.52 11.53
C TRP A 255 -20.01 -25.43 11.43
N THR A 256 -19.32 -25.39 10.29
CA THR A 256 -18.07 -26.13 10.01
C THR A 256 -16.92 -25.80 10.98
N ASP A 257 -16.89 -24.57 11.47
CA ASP A 257 -15.90 -24.05 12.42
C ASP A 257 -16.26 -24.29 13.90
N GLN A 258 -17.37 -25.01 14.18
CA GLN A 258 -17.87 -25.31 15.52
C GLN A 258 -18.35 -24.08 16.32
N ASN A 259 -18.56 -22.94 15.66
CA ASN A 259 -19.19 -21.79 16.32
C ASN A 259 -20.65 -22.09 16.73
N SER A 260 -21.17 -21.28 17.66
CA SER A 260 -22.57 -21.38 18.10
C SER A 260 -23.56 -21.05 16.98
N PHE A 261 -24.51 -21.94 16.72
CA PHE A 261 -25.60 -21.72 15.75
C PHE A 261 -26.79 -20.98 16.40
N SER A 262 -26.54 -19.80 16.98
CA SER A 262 -27.56 -19.02 17.71
C SER A 262 -28.12 -17.84 16.91
N TYR A 263 -27.33 -17.25 16.02
CA TYR A 263 -27.80 -16.23 15.08
C TYR A 263 -28.40 -16.91 13.85
N THR A 264 -29.57 -16.45 13.40
CA THR A 264 -30.22 -17.00 12.22
C THR A 264 -30.82 -15.91 11.34
N ASN A 265 -30.71 -16.06 10.02
CA ASN A 265 -31.32 -15.17 9.05
C ASN A 265 -32.16 -15.92 8.00
N TRP A 266 -32.95 -16.90 8.45
CA TRP A 266 -33.80 -17.74 7.59
C TRP A 266 -34.83 -16.95 6.78
N ALA A 267 -35.12 -17.44 5.57
CA ALA A 267 -36.26 -16.98 4.79
C ALA A 267 -37.59 -17.45 5.44
N PRO A 268 -38.72 -16.77 5.16
CA PRO A 268 -40.03 -17.23 5.63
C PRO A 268 -40.29 -18.69 5.24
N GLY A 269 -40.66 -19.52 6.22
CA GLY A 269 -40.90 -20.96 6.01
C GLY A 269 -39.65 -21.84 5.96
N GLN A 270 -38.48 -21.28 6.25
CA GLN A 270 -37.22 -22.02 6.43
C GLN A 270 -36.77 -21.98 7.90
N PRO A 271 -35.97 -22.95 8.34
CA PRO A 271 -35.66 -24.21 7.65
C PRO A 271 -36.86 -25.17 7.69
N PRO A 272 -36.95 -26.17 6.80
CA PRO A 272 -38.00 -27.19 6.86
C PRO A 272 -37.82 -28.07 8.12
N SER A 273 -38.93 -28.64 8.62
CA SER A 273 -38.95 -29.40 9.90
C SER A 273 -38.01 -30.61 9.95
N ASN A 274 -37.70 -31.20 8.78
CA ASN A 274 -36.74 -32.29 8.60
C ASN A 274 -35.64 -31.84 7.63
N ALA A 275 -35.04 -30.67 7.88
CA ALA A 275 -33.96 -30.17 7.05
C ALA A 275 -32.80 -31.18 7.01
N ASP A 276 -32.38 -31.51 5.80
CA ASP A 276 -31.21 -32.33 5.48
C ASP A 276 -30.53 -31.68 4.29
N GLY A 277 -29.40 -31.01 4.55
CA GLY A 277 -28.74 -30.22 3.53
C GLY A 277 -27.89 -29.09 4.07
N CYS A 278 -27.46 -28.25 3.13
CA CYS A 278 -26.49 -27.20 3.32
C CYS A 278 -27.14 -25.83 3.15
N VAL A 279 -26.61 -24.83 3.86
CA VAL A 279 -27.20 -23.50 3.95
C VAL A 279 -26.61 -22.58 2.87
N GLN A 280 -27.49 -21.96 2.08
CA GLN A 280 -27.13 -20.92 1.13
C GLN A 280 -27.75 -19.56 1.49
N VAL A 281 -27.11 -18.49 1.04
CA VAL A 281 -27.61 -17.11 1.08
C VAL A 281 -28.11 -16.70 -0.31
N CYS A 282 -29.32 -16.17 -0.36
CA CYS A 282 -30.01 -15.85 -1.60
C CYS A 282 -29.57 -14.53 -2.26
N LEU A 283 -29.46 -14.54 -3.59
CA LEU A 283 -29.24 -13.35 -4.41
C LEU A 283 -30.53 -12.58 -4.68
N LYS A 284 -30.37 -11.33 -5.12
CA LYS A 284 -31.47 -10.45 -5.56
C LYS A 284 -32.27 -10.99 -6.73
N ASN A 285 -31.62 -11.74 -7.61
CA ASN A 285 -32.20 -12.20 -8.87
C ASN A 285 -32.85 -13.59 -8.75
N ASP A 286 -32.79 -14.23 -7.59
CA ASP A 286 -33.48 -15.50 -7.36
C ASP A 286 -34.95 -15.23 -6.99
N THR A 287 -35.86 -15.47 -7.93
CA THR A 287 -37.30 -15.28 -7.71
C THR A 287 -37.90 -16.22 -6.68
N ASN A 288 -37.17 -17.28 -6.29
CA ASN A 288 -37.65 -18.30 -5.36
C ASN A 288 -37.25 -18.03 -3.91
N CYS A 289 -36.45 -16.99 -3.64
CA CYS A 289 -36.11 -16.63 -2.27
C CYS A 289 -35.78 -15.13 -2.09
N ILE A 290 -35.78 -14.68 -0.84
CA ILE A 290 -35.56 -13.28 -0.50
C ILE A 290 -34.07 -13.00 -0.40
N GLN A 291 -33.58 -11.96 -1.08
CA GLN A 291 -32.16 -11.55 -1.03
C GLN A 291 -31.63 -11.49 0.40
N GLY A 292 -30.45 -12.07 0.63
CA GLY A 292 -29.77 -12.08 1.92
C GLY A 292 -30.34 -13.06 2.95
N LYS A 293 -31.50 -13.69 2.69
CA LYS A 293 -32.07 -14.70 3.56
C LYS A 293 -31.50 -16.09 3.28
N TRP A 294 -31.52 -16.92 4.31
CA TRP A 294 -31.00 -18.28 4.26
C TRP A 294 -32.06 -19.28 3.84
N THR A 295 -31.66 -20.23 3.01
CA THR A 295 -32.47 -21.39 2.60
C THR A 295 -31.61 -22.65 2.66
N VAL A 296 -32.25 -23.81 2.74
CA VAL A 296 -31.56 -25.12 2.77
C VAL A 296 -31.71 -25.79 1.42
N LEU A 297 -30.61 -26.28 0.86
CA LEU A 297 -30.57 -27.06 -0.38
C LEU A 297 -29.77 -28.36 -0.20
N PRO A 298 -29.97 -29.37 -1.06
CA PRO A 298 -29.08 -30.52 -1.12
C PRO A 298 -27.62 -30.06 -1.34
N CYS A 299 -26.70 -30.62 -0.57
CA CYS A 299 -25.29 -30.20 -0.58
C CYS A 299 -24.56 -30.46 -1.91
N SER A 300 -25.13 -31.30 -2.79
CA SER A 300 -24.64 -31.59 -4.14
C SER A 300 -24.97 -30.50 -5.17
N VAL A 301 -25.73 -29.46 -4.79
CA VAL A 301 -25.96 -28.31 -5.66
C VAL A 301 -24.67 -27.51 -5.76
N GLN A 302 -24.36 -27.01 -6.96
CA GLN A 302 -23.19 -26.17 -7.16
C GLN A 302 -23.57 -24.69 -7.05
N GLN A 303 -22.95 -23.99 -6.11
CA GLN A 303 -23.15 -22.57 -5.84
C GLN A 303 -21.79 -21.88 -5.71
N SER A 304 -21.80 -20.55 -5.86
CA SER A 304 -20.67 -19.73 -5.39
C SER A 304 -20.57 -19.81 -3.87
N PHE A 305 -19.48 -19.38 -3.26
CA PHE A 305 -19.29 -19.59 -1.82
C PHE A 305 -18.42 -18.51 -1.18
N VAL A 306 -18.52 -18.39 0.14
CA VAL A 306 -17.73 -17.43 0.92
C VAL A 306 -16.88 -18.20 1.93
N CYS A 307 -15.57 -17.98 1.85
CA CYS A 307 -14.61 -18.48 2.83
C CYS A 307 -14.45 -17.48 3.98
N GLU A 308 -14.22 -18.00 5.18
CA GLU A 308 -13.91 -17.22 6.38
C GLU A 308 -12.42 -17.25 6.72
N TYR A 309 -11.96 -16.11 7.21
CA TYR A 309 -10.58 -15.83 7.57
C TYR A 309 -10.56 -15.12 8.92
N GLN A 310 -9.50 -15.33 9.69
CA GLN A 310 -9.24 -14.58 10.92
C GLN A 310 -7.97 -13.75 10.73
N GLN A 311 -8.03 -12.45 10.99
CA GLN A 311 -6.84 -11.59 11.01
C GLN A 311 -5.86 -12.07 12.07
N ILE A 312 -4.60 -12.17 11.67
CA ILE A 312 -3.52 -12.50 12.59
C ILE A 312 -3.24 -11.29 13.48
N THR A 313 -3.61 -11.38 14.75
CA THR A 313 -3.24 -10.39 15.77
C THR A 313 -2.01 -10.88 16.53
N VAL A 314 -0.86 -10.27 16.25
CA VAL A 314 0.44 -10.55 16.87
C VAL A 314 1.18 -9.24 17.10
N GLY A 315 1.92 -9.13 18.20
CA GLY A 315 2.63 -7.91 18.59
C GLY A 315 3.96 -7.72 17.86
N ASP A 316 4.60 -8.79 17.41
CA ASP A 316 5.87 -8.75 16.67
C ASP A 316 6.07 -10.00 15.80
N CYS A 317 7.14 -9.99 15.00
CA CYS A 317 7.45 -11.09 14.08
C CYS A 317 7.87 -12.38 14.80
N LEU A 318 8.35 -12.33 16.05
CA LEU A 318 8.68 -13.53 16.81
C LEU A 318 7.40 -14.23 17.28
N GLU A 319 6.44 -13.49 17.81
CA GLU A 319 5.11 -14.01 18.15
C GLU A 319 4.41 -14.60 16.91
N LEU A 320 4.52 -13.93 15.77
CA LEU A 320 4.03 -14.43 14.48
C LEU A 320 4.63 -15.80 14.14
N GLN A 321 5.96 -15.95 14.24
CA GLN A 321 6.64 -17.21 13.95
C GLN A 321 6.27 -18.31 14.95
N GLN A 322 6.14 -17.99 16.23
CA GLN A 322 5.76 -18.96 17.27
C GLN A 322 4.34 -19.48 17.08
N LYS A 323 3.41 -18.58 16.75
CA LYS A 323 2.00 -18.92 16.50
C LYS A 323 1.80 -19.61 15.15
N TYR A 324 2.61 -19.26 14.15
CA TYR A 324 2.54 -19.80 12.80
C TYR A 324 3.94 -20.19 12.29
N PRO A 325 4.45 -21.39 12.64
CA PRO A 325 5.80 -21.83 12.27
C PRO A 325 6.06 -21.93 10.75
N GLY A 326 5.01 -21.94 9.92
CA GLY A 326 5.09 -21.95 8.46
C GLY A 326 5.06 -20.56 7.81
N ALA A 327 5.04 -19.47 8.57
CA ALA A 327 5.02 -18.11 8.03
C ALA A 327 6.31 -17.82 7.22
N SER A 328 6.15 -17.25 6.03
CA SER A 328 7.27 -16.84 5.15
C SER A 328 7.69 -15.40 5.42
N SER A 329 8.88 -15.00 4.98
CA SER A 329 9.30 -13.60 5.05
C SER A 329 8.37 -12.71 4.20
N GLY A 330 7.98 -11.55 4.72
CA GLY A 330 7.00 -10.69 4.05
C GLY A 330 6.52 -9.54 4.93
N ALA A 331 5.60 -8.74 4.41
CA ALA A 331 4.98 -7.65 5.15
C ALA A 331 3.80 -8.18 5.98
N TYR A 332 3.84 -7.92 7.30
CA TYR A 332 2.78 -8.33 8.21
C TYR A 332 2.23 -7.16 9.01
N LEU A 333 0.92 -7.16 9.25
CA LEU A 333 0.26 -6.22 10.14
C LEU A 333 0.55 -6.65 11.58
N LEU A 334 1.35 -5.84 12.27
CA LEU A 334 1.66 -6.02 13.68
C LEU A 334 0.73 -5.15 14.52
N SER A 335 0.28 -5.69 15.64
CA SER A 335 -0.54 -4.98 16.63
C SER A 335 0.14 -5.02 18.01
N PRO A 336 1.26 -4.30 18.21
CA PRO A 336 1.88 -4.22 19.52
C PRO A 336 0.99 -3.43 20.50
N PRO A 337 1.12 -3.67 21.81
CA PRO A 337 0.36 -2.91 22.81
C PRO A 337 0.71 -1.41 22.79
N HIS A 338 -0.31 -0.55 22.92
CA HIS A 338 -0.19 0.92 23.09
C HIS A 338 0.32 1.71 21.87
N ILE A 339 0.34 1.11 20.69
CA ILE A 339 0.51 1.81 19.43
C ILE A 339 -0.55 1.31 18.43
N GLN A 340 -0.94 2.17 17.49
CA GLN A 340 -1.83 1.74 16.43
C GLN A 340 -1.18 0.62 15.61
N PRO A 341 -1.95 -0.39 15.15
CA PRO A 341 -1.42 -1.43 14.29
C PRO A 341 -0.68 -0.84 13.08
N PHE A 342 0.41 -1.47 12.67
CA PHE A 342 1.22 -1.03 11.54
C PHE A 342 1.82 -2.22 10.80
N TYR A 343 2.05 -2.05 9.51
CA TYR A 343 2.76 -3.06 8.74
C TYR A 343 4.27 -2.98 8.99
N ALA A 344 4.91 -4.13 9.15
CA ALA A 344 6.36 -4.27 9.21
C ALA A 344 6.81 -5.48 8.40
N PHE A 345 8.05 -5.45 7.91
CA PHE A 345 8.62 -6.61 7.23
C PHE A 345 9.17 -7.59 8.28
N CYS A 346 8.65 -8.82 8.23
CA CYS A 346 9.16 -9.93 9.03
C CYS A 346 10.15 -10.76 8.21
N ASP A 347 11.37 -10.90 8.70
CA ASP A 347 12.34 -11.88 8.20
C ASP A 347 12.20 -13.17 9.00
N MET A 348 11.65 -14.20 8.35
CA MET A 348 11.39 -15.53 8.92
C MET A 348 12.50 -16.55 8.62
N THR A 349 13.60 -16.14 7.97
CA THR A 349 14.63 -17.06 7.48
C THR A 349 16.00 -16.80 8.11
N THR A 350 16.39 -15.54 8.30
CA THR A 350 17.72 -15.17 8.80
C THR A 350 17.88 -15.58 10.26
N ASP A 351 18.96 -16.32 10.59
CA ASP A 351 19.33 -16.66 11.98
C ASP A 351 18.16 -17.26 12.81
N GLY A 352 17.36 -18.13 12.18
CA GLY A 352 16.19 -18.76 12.80
C GLY A 352 14.89 -17.99 12.66
N GLY A 353 14.87 -16.81 12.05
CA GLY A 353 13.68 -16.03 11.73
C GLY A 353 13.06 -15.30 12.93
N GLY A 354 11.84 -14.78 12.73
CA GLY A 354 11.11 -14.02 13.74
C GLY A 354 11.63 -12.59 13.94
N TRP A 355 12.29 -12.02 12.93
CA TRP A 355 12.89 -10.70 13.01
C TRP A 355 11.97 -9.62 12.46
N THR A 356 11.73 -8.57 13.24
CA THR A 356 11.05 -7.35 12.78
C THR A 356 12.08 -6.38 12.19
N VAL A 357 12.06 -6.18 10.88
CA VAL A 357 12.99 -5.28 10.19
C VAL A 357 12.52 -3.83 10.32
N PHE A 358 13.40 -2.94 10.79
CA PHE A 358 13.08 -1.51 10.93
C PHE A 358 13.93 -0.59 10.08
N HIS A 359 15.05 -1.07 9.56
CA HIS A 359 15.87 -0.36 8.59
C HIS A 359 16.28 -1.32 7.48
N ARG A 360 16.19 -0.83 6.24
CA ARG A 360 16.67 -1.53 5.06
C ARG A 360 17.14 -0.54 4.00
N ARG A 361 18.35 -0.76 3.49
CA ARG A 361 18.94 -0.09 2.34
C ARG A 361 19.34 -1.15 1.33
N PHE A 362 18.72 -1.15 0.17
CA PHE A 362 18.96 -2.10 -0.92
C PHE A 362 19.46 -1.43 -2.20
N ASN A 363 19.05 -0.17 -2.43
CA ASN A 363 19.37 0.61 -3.61
C ASN A 363 19.33 2.13 -3.29
N GLU A 364 19.44 2.97 -4.31
CA GLU A 364 19.53 4.44 -4.19
C GLU A 364 18.22 5.19 -4.34
N TYR A 365 17.10 4.51 -4.61
CA TYR A 365 15.84 5.14 -5.02
C TYR A 365 15.14 5.91 -3.87
N LEU A 366 15.36 5.50 -2.62
CA LEU A 366 14.91 6.23 -1.45
C LEU A 366 16.06 6.95 -0.77
N SER A 367 15.95 8.26 -0.68
CA SER A 367 16.88 9.04 0.13
C SER A 367 16.55 8.95 1.61
N PHE A 368 17.59 8.73 2.42
CA PHE A 368 17.54 8.74 3.89
C PHE A 368 18.23 10.00 4.43
N TYR A 369 19.17 10.59 3.68
CA TYR A 369 20.09 11.57 4.25
C TYR A 369 19.51 12.97 4.38
N ASP A 370 18.44 13.26 3.64
CA ASP A 370 17.73 14.54 3.57
C ASP A 370 16.36 14.48 4.25
N LYS A 371 16.13 13.48 5.10
CA LYS A 371 14.88 13.27 5.81
C LYS A 371 14.80 14.05 7.12
N THR A 372 13.66 14.69 7.34
CA THR A 372 13.36 15.51 8.52
C THR A 372 13.09 14.68 9.77
N TRP A 373 13.07 15.32 10.94
CA TRP A 373 12.71 14.70 12.21
C TRP A 373 11.35 14.00 12.14
N ASN A 374 10.35 14.69 11.57
CA ASN A 374 9.00 14.15 11.47
C ASN A 374 8.92 12.95 10.49
N GLU A 375 9.72 12.95 9.42
CA GLU A 375 9.82 11.77 8.53
C GLU A 375 10.49 10.59 9.25
N TYR A 376 11.59 10.81 9.99
CA TYR A 376 12.22 9.76 10.80
C TYR A 376 11.36 9.27 11.94
N LYS A 377 10.53 10.14 12.53
CA LYS A 377 9.52 9.79 13.54
C LYS A 377 8.47 8.85 12.97
N ASN A 378 7.86 9.23 11.84
CA ASN A 378 6.75 8.50 11.23
C ASN A 378 7.16 7.35 10.32
N GLY A 379 8.42 7.27 9.91
CA GLY A 379 8.92 6.28 8.95
C GLY A 379 8.69 6.66 7.49
N PHE A 380 9.39 5.97 6.60
CA PHE A 380 9.34 6.14 5.16
C PHE A 380 9.84 4.86 4.45
N HIS A 381 9.31 4.57 3.26
CA HIS A 381 9.70 3.42 2.43
C HIS A 381 9.46 3.70 0.95
N ASP A 382 10.00 2.85 0.07
CA ASP A 382 9.72 2.91 -1.37
C ASP A 382 8.29 2.46 -1.66
N ASN A 383 7.49 3.25 -2.40
CA ASN A 383 6.30 2.82 -3.17
C ASN A 383 5.42 1.73 -2.50
N ASP A 384 5.08 1.86 -1.22
CA ASP A 384 4.33 0.86 -0.43
C ASP A 384 4.94 -0.56 -0.33
N ASP A 385 6.21 -0.74 -0.71
CA ASP A 385 6.96 -1.99 -0.61
C ASP A 385 7.89 -2.01 0.61
N LEU A 386 7.41 -2.62 1.69
CA LEU A 386 8.19 -2.83 2.91
C LEU A 386 9.35 -3.84 2.75
N SER A 387 9.44 -4.54 1.62
CA SER A 387 10.59 -5.41 1.29
C SER A 387 11.76 -4.66 0.66
N SER A 388 11.54 -3.42 0.20
CA SER A 388 12.54 -2.52 -0.38
C SER A 388 13.20 -1.62 0.69
N ASN A 389 13.65 -0.41 0.34
CA ASN A 389 14.22 0.52 1.30
C ASN A 389 13.15 0.98 2.31
N LEU A 390 13.51 0.98 3.58
CA LEU A 390 12.58 1.27 4.68
C LEU A 390 13.32 1.89 5.87
N TRP A 391 12.68 2.89 6.48
CA TRP A 391 12.82 3.24 7.88
C TRP A 391 11.45 3.12 8.54
N LEU A 392 11.30 2.24 9.53
CA LEU A 392 10.00 1.94 10.15
C LEU A 392 9.40 3.13 10.91
N GLY A 393 10.25 4.05 11.38
CA GLY A 393 9.85 5.20 12.18
C GLY A 393 10.21 5.06 13.64
N ASN A 394 10.76 6.13 14.22
CA ASN A 394 11.28 6.12 15.59
C ASN A 394 10.19 5.84 16.63
N ASP A 395 8.94 6.29 16.41
CA ASP A 395 7.82 5.98 17.32
C ASP A 395 7.54 4.47 17.39
N ARG A 396 7.61 3.78 16.24
CA ARG A 396 7.38 2.33 16.15
C ARG A 396 8.57 1.55 16.73
N ILE A 397 9.80 2.00 16.46
CA ILE A 397 11.01 1.41 17.03
C ILE A 397 11.01 1.55 18.56
N HIS A 398 10.62 2.72 19.08
CA HIS A 398 10.42 2.93 20.51
C HIS A 398 9.36 1.97 21.07
N ALA A 399 8.17 1.90 20.45
CA ALA A 399 7.09 1.02 20.92
C ALA A 399 7.50 -0.46 20.97
N LEU A 400 8.32 -0.92 20.01
CA LEU A 400 8.81 -2.29 19.95
C LEU A 400 9.93 -2.61 20.97
N THR A 401 10.61 -1.60 21.52
CA THR A 401 11.82 -1.78 22.35
C THR A 401 11.67 -1.30 23.80
N ALA A 402 10.81 -0.31 24.06
CA ALA A 402 10.76 0.40 25.34
C ALA A 402 10.25 -0.43 26.53
N LYS A 403 9.52 -1.52 26.29
CA LYS A 403 8.91 -2.34 27.35
C LYS A 403 9.70 -3.61 27.67
N ASP A 404 10.69 -3.95 26.86
CA ASP A 404 11.40 -5.21 26.96
C ASP A 404 12.91 -4.96 26.86
N LEU A 405 13.62 -5.13 27.98
CA LEU A 405 15.07 -4.97 28.03
C LEU A 405 15.80 -6.06 27.23
N ASN A 406 15.08 -7.13 26.87
CA ASN A 406 15.57 -8.30 26.16
C ASN A 406 15.21 -8.25 24.67
N VAL A 407 15.34 -7.08 24.03
CA VAL A 407 15.29 -6.98 22.57
C VAL A 407 16.70 -6.96 22.02
N GLN A 408 17.06 -7.97 21.22
CA GLN A 408 18.31 -7.98 20.48
C GLN A 408 18.17 -7.24 19.16
N LEU A 409 19.26 -6.58 18.76
CA LEU A 409 19.43 -5.99 17.44
C LEU A 409 20.39 -6.86 16.63
N ARG A 410 20.05 -7.12 15.38
CA ARG A 410 20.96 -7.63 14.36
C ARG A 410 21.09 -6.61 13.23
N ILE A 411 22.32 -6.34 12.82
CA ILE A 411 22.65 -5.49 11.68
C ILE A 411 23.36 -6.36 10.65
N ASP A 412 22.80 -6.43 9.45
CA ASP A 412 23.42 -7.08 8.29
C ASP A 412 23.96 -6.01 7.34
N ILE A 413 25.16 -6.22 6.82
CA ILE A 413 25.88 -5.30 5.93
C ILE A 413 26.46 -6.11 4.77
N ARG A 414 26.31 -5.61 3.54
CA ARG A 414 26.80 -6.32 2.34
C ARG A 414 27.55 -5.39 1.40
N TYR A 415 28.65 -5.94 0.89
CA TYR A 415 29.53 -5.39 -0.15
C TYR A 415 30.07 -3.99 0.15
N ASP A 416 31.38 -3.81 0.06
CA ASP A 416 31.99 -2.49 0.16
C ASP A 416 32.04 -1.80 -1.20
N ARG A 417 31.60 -0.54 -1.28
CA ARG A 417 31.75 0.30 -2.47
C ARG A 417 33.06 1.06 -2.51
N ASN A 418 33.81 1.08 -1.42
CA ASN A 418 35.10 1.75 -1.40
C ASN A 418 36.04 1.07 -2.40
N PRO A 419 36.41 1.74 -3.51
CA PRO A 419 37.28 1.14 -4.53
C PRO A 419 38.70 0.89 -4.01
N ASN A 420 39.06 1.57 -2.91
CA ASN A 420 40.33 1.42 -2.21
C ASN A 420 40.19 0.63 -0.90
N GLY A 421 39.03 0.03 -0.66
CA GLY A 421 38.74 -0.75 0.53
C GLY A 421 39.56 -2.05 0.55
N ASN A 422 40.16 -2.36 1.69
CA ASN A 422 40.89 -3.61 1.92
C ASN A 422 40.02 -4.67 2.62
N LEU A 423 38.72 -4.39 2.81
CA LEU A 423 37.79 -5.28 3.49
C LEU A 423 37.20 -6.30 2.50
N PRO A 424 37.10 -7.59 2.87
CA PRO A 424 36.49 -8.60 2.02
C PRO A 424 35.06 -8.23 1.56
N THR A 425 34.80 -8.34 0.26
CA THR A 425 33.48 -8.15 -0.35
C THR A 425 32.58 -9.35 -0.04
N GLY A 426 31.93 -9.31 1.13
CA GLY A 426 31.11 -10.41 1.65
C GLY A 426 29.84 -9.95 2.35
N GLN A 427 29.17 -10.89 3.02
CA GLN A 427 28.06 -10.61 3.93
C GLN A 427 28.61 -10.58 5.37
N TRP A 428 28.36 -9.46 6.04
CA TRP A 428 28.85 -9.17 7.38
C TRP A 428 27.64 -8.93 8.28
N TYR A 429 27.73 -9.31 9.54
CA TYR A 429 26.68 -9.00 10.51
C TYR A 429 27.25 -8.68 11.88
N GLN A 430 26.47 -7.94 12.66
CA GLN A 430 26.76 -7.67 14.06
C GLN A 430 25.48 -7.75 14.88
N LYS A 431 25.50 -8.48 16.00
CA LYS A 431 24.42 -8.47 16.99
C LYS A 431 24.74 -7.59 18.20
N TYR A 432 23.68 -7.18 18.87
CA TYR A 432 23.68 -6.50 20.16
C TYR A 432 22.60 -7.16 21.02
N THR A 433 22.93 -7.54 22.26
CA THR A 433 22.01 -8.30 23.13
C THR A 433 20.92 -7.44 23.76
N SER A 434 21.08 -6.12 23.74
CA SER A 434 20.07 -5.17 24.16
C SER A 434 20.07 -3.97 23.23
N PHE A 435 18.89 -3.60 22.74
CA PHE A 435 18.63 -2.43 21.92
C PHE A 435 17.33 -1.76 22.38
N LEU A 436 17.45 -0.51 22.81
CA LEU A 436 16.33 0.30 23.24
C LEU A 436 16.47 1.71 22.69
N VAL A 437 15.35 2.24 22.21
CA VAL A 437 15.23 3.63 21.77
C VAL A 437 14.25 4.32 22.70
N ASP A 438 14.67 5.41 23.32
CA ASP A 438 13.83 6.19 24.22
C ASP A 438 12.63 6.85 23.49
N HIS A 439 11.69 7.38 24.26
CA HIS A 439 10.58 8.17 23.72
C HIS A 439 11.09 9.48 23.09
N GLU A 440 10.27 10.09 22.21
CA GLU A 440 10.58 11.38 21.57
C GLU A 440 10.94 12.49 22.57
N SER A 441 10.30 12.49 23.75
CA SER A 441 10.57 13.48 24.82
C SER A 441 12.01 13.43 25.35
N ASN A 442 12.71 12.32 25.12
CA ASN A 442 14.14 12.15 25.41
C ASN A 442 14.96 12.08 24.11
N ASN A 443 14.46 12.65 23.01
CA ASN A 443 15.09 12.71 21.70
C ASN A 443 15.54 11.34 21.16
N TYR A 444 14.73 10.30 21.39
CA TYR A 444 14.99 8.93 20.95
C TYR A 444 16.39 8.41 21.32
N MET A 445 16.92 8.74 22.50
CA MET A 445 18.23 8.28 22.97
C MET A 445 18.45 6.76 22.78
N LEU A 446 19.60 6.39 22.23
CA LEU A 446 19.96 4.99 21.95
C LEU A 446 20.60 4.32 23.17
N HIS A 447 20.08 3.16 23.53
CA HIS A 447 20.70 2.24 24.47
C HIS A 447 21.06 0.95 23.74
N LEU A 448 22.31 0.51 23.92
CA LEU A 448 22.88 -0.60 23.17
C LEU A 448 23.83 -1.39 24.07
N TYR A 449 23.80 -2.71 23.97
CA TYR A 449 24.78 -3.58 24.60
C TYR A 449 25.44 -4.53 23.59
N TYR A 450 26.77 -4.45 23.49
CA TYR A 450 27.57 -5.20 22.53
C TYR A 450 27.44 -6.72 22.72
N SER A 451 27.39 -7.45 21.59
CA SER A 451 27.53 -8.90 21.55
C SER A 451 28.78 -9.30 20.76
N SER A 452 29.51 -10.31 21.23
CA SER A 452 30.58 -10.91 20.42
C SER A 452 30.07 -11.78 19.27
N ASP A 453 28.75 -11.95 19.13
CA ASP A 453 28.13 -12.64 17.99
C ASP A 453 28.02 -11.70 16.78
N GLY A 454 29.02 -11.80 15.91
CA GLY A 454 29.14 -10.99 14.72
C GLY A 454 30.55 -11.03 14.15
N ASN A 455 30.67 -10.59 12.90
CA ASN A 455 31.96 -10.41 12.23
C ASN A 455 32.11 -8.99 11.66
N ALA A 456 31.15 -8.09 11.90
CA ALA A 456 31.19 -6.72 11.37
C ALA A 456 31.99 -5.71 12.20
N THR A 457 32.56 -6.12 13.32
CA THR A 457 33.37 -5.27 14.21
C THR A 457 34.62 -6.00 14.69
N ASN A 458 35.67 -5.26 15.06
CA ASN A 458 36.84 -5.81 15.77
C ASN A 458 36.60 -5.90 17.29
N GLY A 459 35.46 -6.47 17.70
CA GLY A 459 35.10 -6.56 19.11
C GLY A 459 34.28 -5.37 19.64
N ALA A 460 34.30 -5.20 20.96
CA ALA A 460 33.58 -4.13 21.67
C ALA A 460 34.32 -2.79 21.63
N SER A 461 35.23 -2.59 20.66
CA SER A 461 36.01 -1.35 20.58
C SER A 461 35.09 -0.15 20.41
N TYR A 462 35.46 0.96 21.04
CA TYR A 462 34.70 2.21 21.03
C TYR A 462 34.62 2.84 19.63
N ASP A 463 35.52 2.47 18.72
CA ASP A 463 35.64 2.96 17.35
C ASP A 463 35.17 1.95 16.30
N SER A 464 34.41 0.93 16.72
CA SER A 464 33.84 -0.10 15.86
C SER A 464 32.31 -0.02 15.83
N GLY A 465 31.75 0.09 14.62
CA GLY A 465 30.31 0.03 14.39
C GLY A 465 29.50 1.03 15.23
N MET A 466 28.42 0.54 15.85
CA MET A 466 27.52 1.35 16.67
C MET A 466 27.89 1.45 18.15
N ASN A 467 29.00 0.85 18.58
CA ASN A 467 29.43 0.88 19.99
C ASN A 467 29.57 2.32 20.50
N ASN A 468 30.04 3.20 19.63
CA ASN A 468 30.26 4.61 19.89
C ASN A 468 28.98 5.44 20.02
N ASN A 469 27.88 4.98 19.42
CA ASN A 469 26.62 5.71 19.31
C ASN A 469 25.74 5.51 20.56
N ARG A 470 26.12 4.62 21.48
CA ARG A 470 25.39 4.34 22.73
C ARG A 470 25.31 5.58 23.62
N GLY A 471 24.12 5.89 24.12
CA GLY A 471 23.85 6.99 25.04
C GLY A 471 23.66 8.34 24.35
N TYR A 472 23.70 8.38 23.02
CA TYR A 472 23.48 9.61 22.25
C TYR A 472 22.05 9.70 21.75
N THR A 473 21.57 10.93 21.61
CA THR A 473 20.26 11.27 21.08
C THR A 473 20.27 11.25 19.57
N PHE A 474 19.10 10.99 18.97
CA PHE A 474 18.94 11.04 17.53
C PHE A 474 19.03 12.50 17.03
N SER A 475 19.58 12.72 15.85
CA SER A 475 19.60 14.02 15.18
C SER A 475 19.27 13.84 13.71
N THR A 476 18.64 14.85 13.09
CA THR A 476 18.26 14.89 11.67
C THR A 476 18.74 16.19 11.03
N ILE A 477 18.46 16.40 9.74
CA ILE A 477 18.92 17.60 9.02
C ILE A 477 18.31 18.91 9.51
N ASP A 478 17.16 18.83 10.17
CA ASP A 478 16.34 19.93 10.69
C ASP A 478 16.35 20.03 12.22
N VAL A 479 16.76 18.98 12.92
CA VAL A 479 16.91 18.95 14.38
C VAL A 479 18.31 18.44 14.74
N ASP A 480 19.20 19.37 15.10
CA ASP A 480 20.57 19.05 15.51
C ASP A 480 20.68 18.91 17.03
N ASN A 481 20.75 17.67 17.52
CA ASN A 481 21.11 17.36 18.90
C ASN A 481 22.61 17.07 19.07
N THR A 482 23.45 17.56 18.15
CA THR A 482 24.92 17.40 18.16
C THR A 482 25.62 18.75 18.33
N THR A 483 26.93 18.75 18.51
CA THR A 483 27.76 19.98 18.49
C THR A 483 28.41 20.26 17.13
N ALA A 484 28.22 19.38 16.15
CA ALA A 484 28.94 19.39 14.87
C ALA A 484 28.04 19.34 13.63
N ASN A 485 26.71 19.50 13.79
CA ASN A 485 25.71 19.39 12.72
C ASN A 485 25.84 18.09 11.90
N CYS A 486 26.09 16.95 12.56
CA CYS A 486 26.51 15.70 11.91
C CYS A 486 25.57 15.20 10.81
N ALA A 487 24.26 15.39 10.95
CA ALA A 487 23.28 14.96 9.95
C ALA A 487 23.44 15.70 8.61
N LYS A 488 23.67 17.02 8.67
CA LYS A 488 23.74 17.94 7.51
C LYS A 488 25.17 18.30 7.09
N GLY A 489 26.15 18.08 7.96
CA GLY A 489 27.55 18.44 7.77
C GLY A 489 28.20 17.75 6.55
N ALA A 490 29.50 17.97 6.36
CA ALA A 490 30.23 17.61 5.13
C ALA A 490 29.98 16.17 4.62
N GLY A 491 29.73 15.21 5.52
CA GLY A 491 29.48 13.82 5.17
C GLY A 491 28.07 13.45 4.70
N ASN A 492 27.05 14.32 4.79
CA ASN A 492 25.64 13.99 4.47
C ASN A 492 25.17 12.67 5.13
N LEU A 493 25.20 12.63 6.47
CA LEU A 493 25.03 11.40 7.25
C LEU A 493 23.59 11.00 7.54
N GLY A 494 22.62 11.88 7.27
CA GLY A 494 21.21 11.59 7.53
C GLY A 494 20.87 11.53 9.01
N GLY A 495 19.68 11.01 9.31
CA GLY A 495 19.22 10.87 10.69
C GLY A 495 19.95 9.74 11.41
N TRP A 496 20.62 10.01 12.52
CA TRP A 496 21.34 8.98 13.30
C TRP A 496 21.63 9.40 14.75
N TRP A 497 22.12 8.46 15.56
CA TRP A 497 22.55 8.70 16.95
C TRP A 497 24.02 9.12 17.01
N PHE A 498 24.34 10.36 16.67
CA PHE A 498 25.73 10.78 16.53
C PHE A 498 26.43 11.06 17.87
N ASN A 499 27.65 10.56 18.00
CA ASN A 499 28.54 10.96 19.07
C ASN A 499 29.34 12.18 18.66
N SER A 500 29.02 13.34 19.24
CA SER A 500 29.68 14.62 18.90
C SER A 500 30.37 15.30 20.09
N GLN A 501 30.35 14.67 21.28
CA GLN A 501 30.74 15.35 22.52
C GLN A 501 32.24 15.68 22.64
N SER A 502 33.08 15.29 21.68
CA SER A 502 34.53 15.57 21.68
C SER A 502 35.10 16.14 20.37
N GLY A 503 34.31 16.83 19.54
CA GLY A 503 34.79 17.56 18.36
C GLY A 503 33.92 17.36 17.11
N ASN A 504 34.50 17.59 15.92
CA ASN A 504 33.83 17.36 14.62
C ASN A 504 33.67 15.86 14.26
N ASN A 505 33.84 14.95 15.22
CA ASN A 505 33.59 13.52 15.01
C ASN A 505 32.09 13.27 15.13
N CYS A 506 31.53 12.49 14.21
CA CYS A 506 30.12 12.12 14.21
C CYS A 506 29.90 10.64 14.56
N GLY A 507 30.96 9.91 14.92
CA GLY A 507 30.94 8.50 15.24
C GLY A 507 31.50 7.64 14.12
N TYR A 508 31.29 6.32 14.23
CA TYR A 508 31.96 5.30 13.41
C TYR A 508 30.98 4.42 12.60
N ALA A 509 29.71 4.81 12.58
CA ALA A 509 28.71 4.23 11.72
C ALA A 509 27.62 5.27 11.44
N SER A 510 27.17 5.35 10.20
CA SER A 510 25.87 5.88 9.83
C SER A 510 25.33 5.10 8.65
N LEU A 511 24.25 4.35 8.86
CA LEU A 511 23.60 3.56 7.80
C LEU A 511 22.51 4.36 7.06
N ASN A 512 22.29 5.61 7.45
CA ASN A 512 21.26 6.51 6.93
C ASN A 512 21.81 7.61 6.02
N GLY A 513 23.13 7.69 5.86
CA GLY A 513 23.73 8.71 5.02
C GLY A 513 23.48 8.51 3.53
N LYS A 514 23.96 9.50 2.76
CA LYS A 514 23.82 9.57 1.31
C LYS A 514 24.32 8.27 0.68
N TYR A 515 23.50 7.71 -0.20
CA TYR A 515 23.77 6.38 -0.76
C TYR A 515 25.09 6.37 -1.56
N ASN A 516 25.30 7.36 -2.42
CA ASN A 516 26.57 7.56 -3.14
C ASN A 516 27.29 8.81 -2.58
N PRO A 517 28.24 8.65 -1.65
CA PRO A 517 29.01 9.77 -1.10
C PRO A 517 29.99 10.34 -2.12
N THR A 518 30.54 11.52 -1.81
CA THR A 518 31.57 12.15 -2.66
C THR A 518 32.93 11.49 -2.40
N GLN A 519 33.20 11.14 -1.15
CA GLN A 519 34.44 10.49 -0.73
C GLN A 519 34.15 9.13 -0.08
N TYR A 520 34.61 8.06 -0.74
CA TYR A 520 34.53 6.71 -0.19
C TYR A 520 35.68 6.49 0.81
N GLY A 521 35.38 5.86 1.94
CA GLY A 521 36.33 5.58 3.02
C GLY A 521 36.50 6.71 4.06
N GLU A 522 35.87 7.88 3.86
CA GLU A 522 36.14 9.11 4.63
C GLU A 522 34.96 9.54 5.53
N PHE A 523 34.34 8.60 6.26
CA PHE A 523 33.18 8.87 7.15
C PHE A 523 32.03 9.65 6.46
N GLU A 524 31.85 9.49 5.15
CA GLU A 524 30.77 10.12 4.39
C GLU A 524 29.68 9.13 3.97
N GLY A 525 28.47 9.64 3.84
CA GLY A 525 27.31 8.92 3.34
C GLY A 525 26.95 7.72 4.20
N ILE A 526 26.57 6.64 3.55
CA ILE A 526 26.39 5.34 4.20
C ILE A 526 27.76 4.73 4.49
N TYR A 527 28.11 4.55 5.76
CA TYR A 527 29.38 3.97 6.15
C TYR A 527 29.30 3.16 7.45
N TRP A 528 30.25 2.23 7.59
CA TRP A 528 30.42 1.39 8.77
C TRP A 528 31.89 1.10 9.00
N CYS A 529 32.41 1.34 10.20
CA CYS A 529 33.79 1.04 10.55
C CYS A 529 33.91 -0.31 11.25
N TYR A 530 34.75 -1.19 10.69
CA TYR A 530 35.15 -2.42 11.36
C TYR A 530 35.96 -2.06 12.62
N GLU A 531 36.89 -1.12 12.46
CA GLU A 531 37.68 -0.45 13.49
C GLU A 531 38.30 0.78 12.81
N ALA A 532 38.06 1.99 13.32
CA ALA A 532 38.59 3.20 12.70
C ALA A 532 40.14 3.17 12.61
N PRO A 533 40.75 3.62 11.50
CA PRO A 533 40.14 4.30 10.34
C PRO A 533 39.63 3.34 9.24
N THR A 534 39.56 2.03 9.49
CA THR A 534 39.14 1.03 8.51
C THR A 534 37.62 0.96 8.40
N CYS A 535 37.07 1.68 7.42
CA CYS A 535 35.63 1.79 7.18
C CYS A 535 35.23 1.36 5.77
N MET A 536 34.03 0.81 5.65
CA MET A 536 33.37 0.46 4.39
C MET A 536 32.20 1.39 4.11
N ASN A 537 31.86 1.52 2.84
CA ASN A 537 30.64 2.18 2.38
C ASN A 537 29.70 1.12 1.79
N PRO A 538 28.82 0.51 2.60
CA PRO A 538 28.10 -0.68 2.17
C PRO A 538 27.10 -0.38 1.06
N THR A 539 26.90 -1.31 0.11
CA THR A 539 25.81 -1.20 -0.88
C THR A 539 24.47 -1.52 -0.25
N GLN A 540 24.43 -2.48 0.68
CA GLN A 540 23.20 -2.89 1.35
C GLN A 540 23.40 -2.95 2.85
N SER A 541 22.37 -2.56 3.59
CA SER A 541 22.33 -2.74 5.03
C SER A 541 20.90 -3.00 5.51
N SER A 542 20.76 -3.75 6.60
CA SER A 542 19.48 -3.95 7.25
C SER A 542 19.65 -4.04 8.76
N MET A 543 18.73 -3.45 9.50
CA MET A 543 18.67 -3.55 10.96
C MET A 543 17.34 -4.15 11.37
N MET A 544 17.40 -5.14 12.25
CA MET A 544 16.24 -5.95 12.63
C MET A 544 16.25 -6.32 14.11
N LEU A 545 15.06 -6.39 14.69
CA LEU A 545 14.82 -6.60 16.12
C LEU A 545 14.16 -7.95 16.36
N ARG A 546 14.53 -8.60 17.45
CA ARG A 546 13.87 -9.82 17.93
C ARG A 546 13.98 -9.88 19.44
N LYS A 547 12.97 -10.40 20.13
CA LYS A 547 13.07 -10.64 21.57
C LYS A 547 13.98 -11.83 21.86
N ILE A 548 14.69 -11.81 22.98
CA ILE A 548 15.44 -12.95 23.52
C ILE A 548 14.76 -13.43 24.80
N ALA A 549 14.70 -14.75 24.96
CA ALA A 549 14.06 -15.40 26.10
C ALA A 549 14.90 -15.32 27.38
#